data_AF-A0A1Q7X9D8-F1
#
_entry.id   AF-A0A1Q7X9D8-F1
#
_cell.length_a   1.000
_cell.length_b   1.000
_cell.length_c   1.000
_cell.angle_alpha   90.00
_cell.angle_beta   90.00
_cell.angle_gamma   90.00
#
_symmetry.space_group_name_H-M   'P 1'
#
loop_
_entity.id
_entity.type
_entity.pdbx_description
1 polymer ?
#
loop_
_entity_poly.entity_id
_entity_poly.type
_entity_poly.pdbx_seq_one_letter_code
_entity_poly.pdbx_strand_id
1 'polypeptide(L)' 'MSVKIKDVKAKVIKEDDGSYSIACSALGVYSTGKNLSDAKKNYLKAIELHLSVLRDKAIES' A
#
# COMPACT_ATOMS: atom_id res chain seq x y z
N MET A 1 -9.20 -18.82 -0.07
CA MET A 1 -7.80 -18.35 -0.27
C MET A 1 -7.49 -17.42 0.90
N SER A 2 -6.50 -17.71 1.75
CA SER A 2 -6.17 -16.87 2.91
C SER A 2 -4.85 -16.16 2.70
N VAL A 3 -4.84 -14.84 2.94
CA VAL A 3 -3.60 -14.05 2.94
C VAL A 3 -2.89 -14.31 4.27
N LYS A 4 -1.65 -14.81 4.24
CA LYS A 4 -0.84 -14.98 5.45
C LYS A 4 -0.01 -13.72 5.66
N ILE A 5 0.17 -13.27 6.90
CA ILE A 5 0.96 -12.06 7.22
C ILE A 5 2.37 -12.14 6.62
N LYS A 6 2.98 -13.32 6.56
CA LYS A 6 4.30 -13.52 5.95
C LYS A 6 4.37 -13.19 4.45
N ASP A 7 3.23 -13.24 3.77
CA ASP A 7 3.08 -12.94 2.34
C ASP A 7 2.83 -11.43 2.11
N VAL A 8 2.49 -10.69 3.17
CA VAL A 8 2.28 -9.23 3.14
C VAL A 8 3.60 -8.51 3.37
N LYS A 9 4.34 -8.29 2.29
CA LYS A 9 5.57 -7.47 2.30
C LYS A 9 5.44 -6.30 1.35
N ALA A 10 5.64 -5.10 1.88
CA ALA A 10 5.80 -3.91 1.06
C ALA A 10 7.23 -3.83 0.53
N LYS A 11 7.39 -3.48 -0.74
CA LYS A 11 8.67 -3.19 -1.38
C LYS A 11 8.79 -1.68 -1.57
N VAL A 12 9.97 -1.14 -1.26
CA VAL A 12 10.33 0.24 -1.56
C VAL A 12 11.15 0.23 -2.85
N ILE A 13 10.80 1.11 -3.79
CA ILE A 13 11.44 1.27 -5.08
C ILE A 13 11.89 2.72 -5.16
N LYS A 14 13.15 2.94 -5.55
CA LYS A 14 13.66 4.27 -5.85
C LYS A 14 13.57 4.45 -7.37
N GLU A 15 12.85 5.49 -7.79
CA GLU A 15 12.61 5.78 -9.19
C GLU A 15 13.76 6.62 -9.78
N ASP A 16 13.88 6.61 -11.11
CA ASP A 16 14.94 7.32 -11.84
C ASP A 16 14.83 8.85 -11.70
N ASP A 17 13.63 9.36 -11.45
CA ASP A 17 13.36 10.79 -11.21
C ASP A 17 13.69 11.24 -9.77
N GLY A 18 14.21 10.34 -8.94
CA GLY A 18 14.56 10.58 -7.53
C GLY A 18 13.39 10.44 -6.55
N SER A 19 12.18 10.15 -7.05
CA SER A 19 11.02 9.82 -6.22
C SER A 19 11.11 8.38 -5.67
N TYR A 20 10.17 8.03 -4.78
CA TYR A 20 10.08 6.71 -4.18
C TYR A 20 8.68 6.15 -4.34
N SER A 21 8.59 4.88 -4.71
CA SER A 21 7.36 4.11 -4.74
C SER A 21 7.36 3.06 -3.63
N ILE A 22 6.19 2.79 -3.06
CA ILE A 22 5.97 1.68 -2.13
C ILE A 22 4.79 0.87 -2.63
N ALA A 23 4.97 -0.44 -2.75
CA ALA A 23 3.94 -1.35 -3.24
C ALA A 23 3.90 -2.64 -2.42
N CYS A 24 2.70 -3.16 -2.17
CA CYS A 24 2.49 -4.52 -1.65
C CYS A 24 1.54 -5.29 -2.56
N SER A 25 2.13 -6.18 -3.36
CA SER A 25 1.38 -6.99 -4.33
C SER A 25 0.30 -7.87 -3.69
N ALA A 26 0.55 -8.37 -2.47
CA ALA A 26 -0.42 -9.20 -1.74
C ALA A 26 -1.69 -8.43 -1.35
N LEU A 27 -1.60 -7.11 -1.19
CA LEU A 27 -2.74 -6.24 -0.88
C LEU A 27 -3.26 -5.49 -2.11
N GLY A 28 -2.56 -5.52 -3.25
CA GLY A 28 -2.90 -4.73 -4.43
C GLY A 28 -2.82 -3.21 -4.20
N VAL A 29 -2.03 -2.76 -3.22
CA VAL A 29 -1.88 -1.33 -2.86
C VAL A 29 -0.51 -0.81 -3.29
N TYR A 30 -0.49 0.39 -3.87
CA TYR A 30 0.72 1.10 -4.25
C TYR A 30 0.58 2.61 -3.96
N SER A 31 1.71 3.29 -3.79
CA SER A 31 1.77 4.75 -3.68
C SER A 31 3.14 5.27 -4.07
N THR A 32 3.24 6.55 -4.43
CA THR A 32 4.51 7.24 -4.70
C THR A 32 4.68 8.46 -3.79
N GLY A 33 5.89 8.98 -3.70
CA GLY A 33 6.18 10.21 -2.97
C GLY A 33 7.51 10.83 -3.39
N LYS A 34 7.64 12.14 -3.23
CA LYS A 34 8.82 12.91 -3.71
C LYS A 34 10.12 12.51 -3.01
N ASN A 35 10.02 11.91 -1.83
CA ASN A 35 11.11 11.34 -1.06
C ASN A 35 10.59 10.14 -0.25
N LEU A 36 11.49 9.38 0.38
CA LEU A 36 11.11 8.19 1.12
C LEU A 36 10.12 8.45 2.26
N SER A 37 10.22 9.60 2.94
CA SER A 37 9.31 9.96 4.04
C SER A 37 7.90 10.22 3.52
N ASP A 38 7.80 10.95 2.41
CA ASP A 38 6.55 11.23 1.72
C ASP A 38 5.90 9.94 1.19
N ALA A 39 6.69 9.07 0.54
CA ALA A 39 6.21 7.79 0.03
C ALA A 39 5.65 6.90 1.16
N LYS A 40 6.30 6.86 2.34
CA LYS A 40 5.78 6.14 3.51
C LYS A 40 4.46 6.70 4.02
N LYS A 41 4.34 8.04 4.10
CA LYS A 41 3.09 8.70 4.52
C LYS A 41 1.96 8.43 3.53
N ASN A 42 2.24 8.51 2.23
CA ASN A 42 1.26 8.25 1.18
C ASN A 42 0.83 6.79 1.17
N TYR A 43 1.77 5.87 1.39
CA TYR A 43 1.48 4.44 1.44
C TYR A 43 0.57 4.06 2.61
N LEU A 44 0.82 4.65 3.80
CA LEU A 44 -0.03 4.43 4.97
C LEU A 44 -1.48 4.86 4.71
N LYS A 45 -1.66 6.07 4.13
CA LYS A 45 -2.99 6.57 3.74
C LYS A 45 -3.68 5.68 2.71
N ALA A 46 -2.92 5.20 1.72
CA ALA A 46 -3.45 4.31 0.69
C ALA A 46 -3.95 2.98 1.29
N ILE A 47 -3.22 2.41 2.25
CA ILE A 47 -3.65 1.22 2.99
C ILE A 47 -4.91 1.51 3.80
N GLU A 48 -4.95 2.60 4.56
CA GLU A 48 -6.10 2.96 5.40
C GLU A 48 -7.38 3.09 4.57
N LEU A 49 -7.30 3.78 3.44
CA LEU A 49 -8.43 3.92 2.51
C LEU A 49 -8.87 2.57 1.95
N HIS A 50 -7.90 1.76 1.48
CA HIS A 50 -8.18 0.44 0.92
C HIS A 50 -8.89 -0.47 1.93
N LEU A 51 -8.41 -0.52 3.17
CA LEU A 51 -9.01 -1.32 4.24
C LEU A 51 -10.38 -0.80 4.66
N SER A 52 -10.61 0.52 4.65
CA SER A 52 -11.93 1.09 4.90
C SER A 52 -12.95 0.60 3.88
N VAL A 53 -12.64 0.72 2.58
CA VAL A 53 -13.52 0.27 1.50
C VAL A 53 -13.81 -1.24 1.58
N LEU A 54 -12.80 -2.05 1.92
CA LEU A 54 -13.00 -3.49 2.10
C LEU A 54 -13.90 -3.81 3.31
N ARG A 55 -13.78 -3.07 4.41
CA ARG A 55 -14.63 -3.24 5.59
C ARG A 55 -16.09 -2.90 5.28
N ASP A 56 -16.31 -1.78 4.59
CA ASP A 56 -17.66 -1.34 4.21
C ASP A 56 -18.33 -2.40 3.34
N LYS A 57 -17.64 -2.88 2.30
CA LYS A 57 -18.15 -3.94 1.41
C LYS A 57 -18.40 -5.28 2.11
N ALA A 58 -17.61 -5.63 3.11
CA ALA A 58 -17.76 -6.88 3.83
C ALA A 58 -19.02 -6.92 4.72
N ILE A 59 -19.54 -5.74 5.10
CA ILE A 59 -20.73 -5.62 5.96
C ILE A 59 -22.01 -5.46 5.13
N GLU A 60 -21.91 -4.93 3.91
CA GLU A 60 -23.05 -4.77 2.98
C GLU A 60 -23.43 -6.06 2.21
N SER A 61 -22.82 -7.21 2.52
CA SER A 61 -23.08 -8.50 1.86
C SER A 61 -24.10 -9.39 2.59
#